data_AF-A0A1J3CB61-F1
#
_entry.id   AF-A0A1J3CB61-F1
#
_cell.length_a   1.000
_cell.length_b   1.000
_cell.length_c   1.000
_cell.angle_alpha   90.00
_cell.angle_beta   90.00
_cell.angle_gamma   90.00
#
_symmetry.space_group_name_H-M   'P 1'
#
loop_
_entity.id
_entity.type
_entity.pdbx_description
1 polymer ?
#
loop_
_entity_poly.entity_id
_entity_poly.type
_entity_poly.pdbx_seq_one_letter_code
_entity_poly.pdbx_strand_id
1 'polypeptide(L)'
;LEQHGINNTYHVDFPNEEEARKIFCRYAFRQSSAPNGFEKLVERVTVLGSNLPLGLSVVGSSLRRKKEDDWESILRRLENSLNRDIDGVLRVGYNSLHKDDQFLFLLIACFLNYQDDDRVKAMLGDSNLDVRLGLKTLAYKSLIQISAQGTISMHKLLQQVAREAVQIQEPTKRQILIDIDGIRSALETDSVSTNVMGISLDVSTIPNVVSIRAGALKRMLDLRFLSVYETRRDVNVRVNVPED
;
A
#
# COMPACT_ATOMS: atom_id res chain seq x y z
N LEU A 1 -24.90 -9.68 1.73
CA LEU A 1 -25.90 -8.98 0.88
C LEU A 1 -26.71 -9.98 0.06
N GLU A 2 -26.07 -10.84 -0.74
CA GLU A 2 -26.76 -11.91 -1.49
C GLU A 2 -27.50 -12.92 -0.59
N GLN A 3 -26.91 -13.32 0.55
CA GLN A 3 -27.58 -14.17 1.55
C GLN A 3 -28.85 -13.54 2.14
N HIS A 4 -29.06 -12.24 1.95
CA HIS A 4 -30.25 -11.50 2.37
C HIS A 4 -31.14 -11.09 1.18
N GLY A 5 -30.93 -11.68 0.00
CA GLY A 5 -31.74 -11.41 -1.22
C GLY A 5 -31.52 -10.03 -1.84
N ILE A 6 -30.44 -9.32 -1.46
CA ILE A 6 -30.12 -8.01 -2.01
C ILE A 6 -29.33 -8.20 -3.30
N ASN A 7 -30.01 -7.98 -4.43
CA ASN A 7 -29.44 -8.15 -5.78
C ASN A 7 -29.08 -6.83 -6.46
N ASN A 8 -29.47 -5.70 -5.87
CA ASN A 8 -29.14 -4.37 -6.38
C ASN A 8 -28.24 -3.65 -5.37
N THR A 9 -26.94 -3.59 -5.67
CA THR A 9 -25.95 -2.97 -4.81
C THR A 9 -25.35 -1.77 -5.52
N TYR A 10 -25.43 -0.60 -4.89
CA TYR A 10 -24.73 0.60 -5.36
C TYR A 10 -23.34 0.64 -4.73
N HIS A 11 -22.31 0.52 -5.56
CA HIS A 11 -20.93 0.71 -5.11
C HIS A 11 -20.66 2.22 -5.00
N VAL A 12 -20.28 2.69 -3.82
CA VAL A 12 -19.89 4.08 -3.62
C VAL A 12 -18.41 4.21 -3.92
N ASP A 13 -18.08 4.88 -5.02
CA ASP A 13 -16.71 5.15 -5.38
C ASP A 13 -16.09 6.27 -4.53
N PHE A 14 -14.76 6.31 -4.49
CA PHE A 14 -14.05 7.44 -3.92
C PHE A 14 -14.32 8.71 -4.74
N PRO A 15 -14.43 9.88 -4.09
CA PRO A 15 -14.49 11.14 -4.81
C PRO A 15 -13.25 11.30 -5.68
N ASN A 16 -13.42 11.90 -6.85
CA ASN A 16 -12.29 12.31 -7.67
C ASN A 16 -11.49 13.41 -6.97
N GLU A 17 -10.31 13.76 -7.49
CA GLU A 17 -9.42 14.72 -6.84
C GLU A 17 -10.09 16.09 -6.62
N GLU A 18 -10.88 16.56 -7.59
CA GLU A 18 -11.59 17.84 -7.47
C GLU A 18 -12.68 17.79 -6.39
N GLU A 19 -13.43 16.70 -6.33
CA GLU A 19 -14.45 16.45 -5.31
C GLU A 19 -13.83 16.30 -3.92
N ALA A 20 -12.72 15.59 -3.80
CA ALA A 20 -11.95 15.44 -2.57
C ALA A 20 -11.49 16.81 -2.04
N ARG A 21 -10.94 17.66 -2.93
CA ARG A 21 -10.58 19.05 -2.59
C ARG A 21 -11.79 19.84 -2.12
N LYS A 22 -12.92 19.76 -2.82
CA LYS A 22 -14.18 20.44 -2.43
C LYS A 22 -14.68 19.98 -1.06
N ILE A 23 -14.66 18.67 -0.80
CA ILE A 23 -15.03 18.10 0.50
C ILE A 23 -14.13 18.70 1.58
N PHE A 24 -12.82 18.60 1.42
CA PHE A 24 -11.87 19.13 2.39
C PHE A 24 -12.07 20.63 2.65
N CYS A 25 -12.15 21.45 1.60
CA CYS A 25 -12.36 22.90 1.71
C CYS A 25 -13.66 23.26 2.42
N ARG A 26 -14.75 22.49 2.21
CA ARG A 26 -16.01 22.73 2.92
C ARG A 26 -15.85 22.54 4.42
N TYR A 27 -15.07 21.55 4.85
CA TYR A 27 -14.81 21.32 6.27
C TYR A 27 -13.77 22.30 6.84
N ALA A 28 -12.71 22.65 6.10
CA ALA A 28 -11.65 23.54 6.56
C ALA A 28 -12.03 25.03 6.54
N PHE A 29 -12.68 25.49 5.47
CA PHE A 29 -12.92 26.92 5.20
C PHE A 29 -14.40 27.29 5.13
N ARG A 30 -15.32 26.31 5.15
CA ARG A 30 -16.75 26.50 4.86
C ARG A 30 -17.01 27.04 3.45
N GLN A 31 -16.09 26.75 2.52
CA GLN A 31 -16.15 27.16 1.11
C GLN A 31 -15.79 25.98 0.22
N SER A 32 -16.11 26.04 -1.07
CA SER A 32 -15.75 24.97 -2.02
C SER A 32 -14.30 25.01 -2.49
N SER A 33 -13.57 26.10 -2.19
CA SER A 33 -12.19 26.33 -2.63
C SER A 33 -11.32 26.82 -1.48
N ALA A 34 -10.01 26.68 -1.67
CA ALA A 34 -9.02 27.20 -0.74
C ALA A 34 -8.92 28.73 -0.86
N PRO A 35 -8.71 29.46 0.24
CA PRO A 35 -8.25 30.85 0.20
C PRO A 35 -6.82 30.93 -0.36
N ASN A 36 -6.46 32.08 -0.93
CA ASN A 36 -5.11 32.37 -1.41
C ASN A 36 -4.05 32.04 -0.33
N GLY A 37 -3.05 31.25 -0.72
CA GLY A 37 -1.95 30.80 0.16
C GLY A 37 -2.14 29.39 0.70
N PHE A 38 -3.36 28.84 0.69
CA PHE A 38 -3.65 27.50 1.22
C PHE A 38 -3.73 26.41 0.15
N GLU A 39 -3.59 26.74 -1.14
CA GLU A 39 -3.75 25.80 -2.24
C GLU A 39 -2.82 24.59 -2.14
N LYS A 40 -1.53 24.85 -1.86
CA LYS A 40 -0.52 23.79 -1.70
C LYS A 40 -0.80 22.91 -0.49
N LEU A 41 -1.29 23.49 0.61
CA LEU A 41 -1.63 22.74 1.82
C LEU A 41 -2.85 21.84 1.60
N VAL A 42 -3.86 22.33 0.87
CA VAL A 42 -5.03 21.53 0.48
C VAL A 42 -4.63 20.34 -0.40
N GLU A 43 -3.80 20.58 -1.41
CA GLU A 43 -3.28 19.52 -2.29
C GLU A 43 -2.57 18.44 -1.47
N ARG A 44 -1.70 18.85 -0.56
CA ARG A 44 -0.95 17.96 0.32
C ARG A 44 -1.87 17.14 1.23
N VAL A 45 -2.92 17.73 1.79
CA VAL A 45 -3.93 16.99 2.58
C VAL A 45 -4.69 15.98 1.71
N THR A 46 -5.10 16.34 0.51
CA THR A 46 -5.83 15.40 -0.36
C THR A 46 -4.97 14.20 -0.75
N VAL A 47 -3.66 14.43 -0.95
CA VAL A 47 -2.69 13.35 -1.15
C VAL A 47 -2.57 12.48 0.10
N LEU A 48 -2.49 13.04 1.31
CA LEU A 48 -2.40 12.25 2.55
C LEU A 48 -3.69 11.49 2.86
N GLY A 49 -4.84 12.18 2.81
CA GLY A 49 -6.17 11.64 3.11
C GLY A 49 -6.68 10.67 2.06
N SER A 50 -5.95 10.48 0.96
CA SER A 50 -6.24 9.47 -0.06
C SER A 50 -7.65 9.56 -0.64
N ASN A 51 -8.19 10.77 -0.75
CA ASN A 51 -9.57 10.99 -1.18
C ASN A 51 -10.64 10.30 -0.31
N LEU A 52 -10.31 9.75 0.87
CA LEU A 52 -11.30 9.16 1.77
C LEU A 52 -12.19 10.28 2.36
N PRO A 53 -13.49 10.37 2.02
CA PRO A 53 -14.33 11.51 2.40
C PRO A 53 -14.35 11.77 3.91
N LEU A 54 -14.43 10.69 4.69
CA LEU A 54 -14.43 10.77 6.15
C LEU A 54 -13.10 11.34 6.67
N GLY A 55 -11.96 10.83 6.21
CA GLY A 55 -10.63 11.33 6.58
C GLY A 55 -10.47 12.81 6.25
N LEU A 56 -10.88 13.22 5.04
CA LEU A 56 -10.84 14.62 4.61
C LEU A 56 -11.73 15.52 5.49
N SER A 57 -12.92 15.05 5.87
CA SER A 57 -13.82 15.85 6.71
C SER A 57 -13.30 16.05 8.13
N VAL A 58 -12.70 15.01 8.72
CA VAL A 58 -12.12 15.04 10.07
C VAL A 58 -10.91 15.97 10.10
N VAL A 59 -9.98 15.81 9.15
CA VAL A 59 -8.79 16.65 9.05
C VAL A 59 -9.17 18.10 8.72
N GLY A 60 -10.10 18.31 7.78
CA GLY A 60 -10.57 19.67 7.45
C GLY A 60 -11.19 20.36 8.66
N SER A 61 -12.00 19.65 9.44
CA SER A 61 -12.61 20.21 10.65
C SER A 61 -11.58 20.54 11.74
N SER A 62 -10.54 19.71 11.91
CA SER A 62 -9.49 19.94 12.92
C SER A 62 -8.57 21.11 12.57
N LEU A 63 -8.42 21.40 11.28
CA LEU A 63 -7.60 22.50 10.75
C LEU A 63 -8.35 23.83 10.64
N ARG A 64 -9.68 23.82 10.79
CA ARG A 64 -10.52 25.01 10.68
C ARG A 64 -10.08 26.12 11.64
N ARG A 65 -10.01 27.36 11.14
CA ARG A 65 -9.62 28.59 11.87
C ARG A 65 -8.18 28.62 12.40
N LYS A 66 -7.33 27.66 12.00
CA LYS A 66 -5.89 27.70 12.30
C LYS A 66 -5.14 28.52 11.26
N LYS A 67 -3.96 29.04 11.64
CA LYS A 67 -3.09 29.78 10.72
C LYS A 67 -2.28 28.82 9.84
N GLU A 68 -1.71 29.35 8.77
CA GLU A 68 -0.89 28.58 7.81
C GLU A 68 0.26 27.82 8.51
N ASP A 69 0.99 28.47 9.42
CA ASP A 69 2.08 27.84 10.18
C ASP A 69 1.60 26.65 11.05
N ASP A 70 0.40 26.78 11.64
CA ASP A 70 -0.21 25.69 12.42
C ASP A 70 -0.58 24.51 11.52
N TRP A 71 -1.10 24.79 10.32
CA TRP A 71 -1.40 23.76 9.33
C TRP A 71 -0.13 23.01 8.95
N GLU A 72 0.94 23.73 8.63
CA GLU A 72 2.23 23.14 8.26
C GLU A 72 2.73 22.20 9.36
N SER A 73 2.71 22.64 10.62
CA SER A 73 3.11 21.83 11.78
C SER A 73 2.24 20.57 11.96
N ILE A 74 0.91 20.71 11.84
CA ILE A 74 -0.02 19.58 11.99
C ILE A 74 0.13 18.59 10.85
N LEU A 75 0.29 19.06 9.61
CA LEU A 75 0.49 18.19 8.45
C LEU A 75 1.79 17.44 8.53
N ARG A 76 2.89 18.09 8.94
CA ARG A 76 4.16 17.39 9.18
C ARG A 76 4.04 16.32 10.25
N ARG A 77 3.27 16.57 11.30
CA ARG A 77 2.98 15.56 12.33
C ARG A 77 2.16 14.40 11.77
N LEU A 78 1.12 14.69 10.99
CA LEU A 78 0.28 13.68 10.35
C LEU A 78 1.05 12.83 9.35
N GLU A 79 1.95 13.42 8.57
CA GLU A 79 2.86 12.69 7.66
C GLU A 79 3.76 11.73 8.42
N ASN A 80 4.33 12.21 9.54
CA ASN A 80 5.20 11.39 10.38
C ASN A 80 4.43 10.33 11.17
N SER A 81 3.17 10.60 11.55
CA SER A 81 2.34 9.65 12.31
C SER A 81 1.63 8.65 11.39
N LEU A 82 1.17 9.04 10.20
CA LEU A 82 0.72 8.09 9.19
C LEU A 82 1.84 7.10 8.91
N ASN A 83 3.09 7.55 8.83
CA ASN A 83 4.24 6.64 8.72
C ASN A 83 4.47 5.72 9.93
N ARG A 84 3.81 5.91 11.08
CA ARG A 84 4.06 5.17 12.33
C ARG A 84 2.84 4.46 12.91
N ASP A 85 1.63 4.90 12.57
CA ASP A 85 0.36 4.43 13.09
C ASP A 85 -0.67 4.42 11.96
N ILE A 86 -0.89 3.28 11.33
CA ILE A 86 -2.15 3.07 10.63
C ILE A 86 -3.27 3.00 11.63
N ASP A 87 -4.30 3.81 11.36
CA ASP A 87 -5.54 3.85 12.12
C ASP A 87 -6.06 2.43 12.36
N GLY A 88 -6.29 2.08 13.63
CA GLY A 88 -6.76 0.75 14.03
C GLY A 88 -8.02 0.32 13.28
N VAL A 89 -8.83 1.29 12.83
CA VAL A 89 -10.04 1.08 12.02
C VAL A 89 -9.73 0.41 10.67
N LEU A 90 -8.69 0.84 9.94
CA LEU A 90 -8.33 0.25 8.64
C LEU A 90 -7.79 -1.17 8.79
N ARG A 91 -7.17 -1.47 9.93
CA ARG A 91 -6.58 -2.77 10.21
C ARG A 91 -7.62 -3.84 10.58
N VAL A 92 -8.83 -3.45 11.02
CA VAL A 92 -9.91 -4.39 11.37
C VAL A 92 -10.23 -5.32 10.20
N GLY A 93 -10.33 -4.77 8.99
CA GLY A 93 -10.62 -5.56 7.79
C GLY A 93 -9.57 -6.65 7.55
N TYR A 94 -8.29 -6.26 7.57
CA TYR A 94 -7.15 -7.18 7.42
C TYR A 94 -7.07 -8.22 8.55
N ASN A 95 -7.22 -7.79 9.80
CA ASN A 95 -7.14 -8.69 10.96
C ASN A 95 -8.27 -9.73 10.99
N SER A 96 -9.40 -9.45 10.31
CA SER A 96 -10.53 -10.39 10.19
C SER A 96 -10.37 -11.45 9.10
N LEU A 97 -9.30 -11.38 8.29
CA LEU A 97 -9.05 -12.33 7.21
C LEU A 97 -8.47 -13.65 7.72
N HIS A 98 -8.74 -14.73 6.99
CA HIS A 98 -8.00 -15.99 7.16
C HIS A 98 -6.52 -15.78 6.78
N LYS A 99 -5.61 -16.60 7.34
CA LYS A 99 -4.15 -16.45 7.13
C LYS A 99 -3.76 -16.43 5.65
N ASP A 100 -4.38 -17.28 4.83
CA ASP A 100 -4.10 -17.35 3.40
C ASP A 100 -4.57 -16.09 2.66
N ASP A 101 -5.75 -15.56 3.03
CA ASP A 101 -6.28 -14.32 2.48
C ASP A 101 -5.47 -13.10 2.93
N GLN A 102 -4.93 -13.12 4.16
CA GLN A 102 -3.97 -12.11 4.63
C GLN A 102 -2.73 -12.14 3.74
N PHE A 103 -2.19 -13.33 3.47
CA PHE A 103 -1.01 -13.44 2.62
C PHE A 103 -1.28 -12.98 1.18
N LEU A 104 -2.43 -13.35 0.60
CA LEU A 104 -2.86 -12.85 -0.70
C LEU A 104 -3.01 -11.31 -0.72
N PHE A 105 -3.57 -10.73 0.34
CA PHE A 105 -3.65 -9.28 0.50
C PHE A 105 -2.26 -8.62 0.46
N LEU A 106 -1.26 -9.19 1.14
CA LEU A 106 0.11 -8.68 1.10
C LEU A 106 0.73 -8.77 -0.30
N LEU A 107 0.52 -9.89 -1.01
CA LEU A 107 0.98 -10.07 -2.39
C LEU A 107 0.36 -9.03 -3.34
N ILE A 108 -0.94 -8.77 -3.21
CA ILE A 108 -1.62 -7.74 -4.00
C ILE A 108 -1.05 -6.36 -3.70
N ALA A 109 -0.90 -6.01 -2.42
CA ALA A 109 -0.36 -4.72 -2.04
C ALA A 109 1.06 -4.45 -2.57
N CYS A 110 1.92 -5.48 -2.55
CA CYS A 110 3.34 -5.33 -2.86
C CYS A 110 3.67 -5.52 -4.35
N PHE A 111 2.89 -6.36 -5.06
CA PHE A 111 3.27 -6.83 -6.41
C PHE A 111 2.13 -6.83 -7.42
N LEU A 112 0.90 -7.09 -6.99
CA LEU A 112 -0.21 -7.42 -7.92
C LEU A 112 -1.31 -6.36 -8.00
N ASN A 113 -1.09 -5.19 -7.41
CA ASN A 113 -2.02 -4.09 -7.59
C ASN A 113 -2.05 -3.65 -9.06
N TYR A 114 -3.25 -3.35 -9.57
CA TYR A 114 -3.52 -3.03 -10.98
C TYR A 114 -3.26 -4.17 -11.98
N GLN A 115 -3.09 -5.41 -11.51
CA GLN A 115 -3.01 -6.58 -12.38
C GLN A 115 -4.40 -7.13 -12.70
N ASP A 116 -4.48 -7.83 -13.82
CA ASP A 116 -5.64 -8.62 -14.24
C ASP A 116 -5.85 -9.82 -13.29
N ASP A 117 -7.10 -10.07 -12.88
CA ASP A 117 -7.41 -11.09 -11.88
C ASP A 117 -7.20 -12.52 -12.40
N ASP A 118 -7.43 -12.79 -13.69
CA ASP A 118 -7.12 -14.07 -14.30
C ASP A 118 -5.61 -14.30 -14.37
N ARG A 119 -4.83 -13.26 -14.67
CA ARG A 119 -3.35 -13.33 -14.57
C ARG A 119 -2.90 -13.64 -13.15
N VAL A 120 -3.49 -13.01 -12.13
CA VAL A 120 -3.15 -13.28 -10.71
C VAL A 120 -3.47 -14.73 -10.35
N LYS A 121 -4.63 -15.24 -10.76
CA LYS A 121 -5.00 -16.66 -10.55
C LYS A 121 -4.02 -17.60 -11.22
N ALA A 122 -3.55 -17.29 -12.44
CA ALA A 122 -2.59 -18.10 -13.15
C ALA A 122 -1.20 -18.09 -12.48
N MET A 123 -0.70 -16.91 -12.07
CA MET A 123 0.62 -16.75 -11.43
C MET A 123 0.72 -17.45 -10.08
N LEU A 124 -0.40 -17.61 -9.38
CA LEU A 124 -0.49 -18.25 -8.07
C LEU A 124 -1.17 -19.63 -8.14
N GLY A 125 -1.41 -20.18 -9.33
CA GLY A 125 -2.19 -21.40 -9.53
C GLY A 125 -1.53 -22.68 -9.00
N ASP A 126 -0.20 -22.67 -8.86
CA ASP A 126 0.62 -23.74 -8.28
C ASP A 126 0.96 -23.48 -6.80
N SER A 127 0.45 -22.38 -6.21
CA SER A 127 0.58 -22.11 -4.79
C SER A 127 -0.49 -22.87 -3.98
N ASN A 128 -0.30 -22.96 -2.66
CA ASN A 128 -1.29 -23.57 -1.76
C ASN A 128 -2.48 -22.63 -1.44
N LEU A 129 -2.60 -21.49 -2.13
CA LEU A 129 -3.65 -20.50 -1.90
C LEU A 129 -4.88 -20.79 -2.77
N ASP A 130 -6.08 -20.72 -2.19
CA ASP A 130 -7.31 -20.60 -2.99
C ASP A 130 -7.48 -19.15 -3.44
N VAL A 131 -6.73 -18.76 -4.49
CA VAL A 131 -6.70 -17.39 -5.02
C VAL A 131 -8.09 -16.93 -5.47
N ARG A 132 -8.89 -17.84 -6.03
CA ARG A 132 -10.24 -17.53 -6.51
C ARG A 132 -11.15 -17.15 -5.36
N LEU A 133 -11.14 -17.94 -4.27
CA LEU A 133 -11.91 -17.62 -3.07
C LEU A 133 -11.35 -16.38 -2.38
N GLY A 134 -10.03 -16.27 -2.24
CA GLY A 134 -9.38 -15.14 -1.59
C GLY A 134 -9.71 -13.80 -2.25
N LEU A 135 -9.64 -13.71 -3.59
CA LEU A 135 -10.03 -12.49 -4.31
C LEU A 135 -11.49 -12.11 -4.06
N LYS A 136 -12.41 -13.10 -4.02
CA LYS A 136 -13.82 -12.87 -3.68
C LYS A 136 -13.97 -12.36 -2.24
N THR A 137 -13.26 -12.96 -1.28
CA THR A 137 -13.31 -12.54 0.13
C THR A 137 -12.79 -11.12 0.31
N LEU A 138 -11.67 -10.77 -0.34
CA LEU A 138 -11.08 -9.43 -0.28
C LEU A 138 -12.02 -8.38 -0.89
N ALA A 139 -12.65 -8.68 -2.04
CA ALA A 139 -13.63 -7.80 -2.67
C ALA A 139 -14.89 -7.64 -1.82
N TYR A 140 -15.42 -8.73 -1.26
CA TYR A 140 -16.58 -8.71 -0.37
C TYR A 140 -16.36 -7.87 0.89
N LYS A 141 -15.13 -7.86 1.42
CA LYS A 141 -14.72 -7.04 2.56
C LYS A 141 -14.26 -5.62 2.17
N SER A 142 -14.40 -5.23 0.90
CA SER A 142 -13.98 -3.92 0.38
C SER A 142 -12.49 -3.61 0.60
N LEU A 143 -11.66 -4.64 0.67
CA LEU A 143 -10.20 -4.52 0.79
C LEU A 143 -9.50 -4.41 -0.57
N ILE A 144 -10.19 -4.83 -1.63
CA ILE A 144 -9.84 -4.59 -3.02
C ILE A 144 -11.11 -4.28 -3.80
N GLN A 145 -10.95 -3.70 -4.97
CA GLN A 145 -11.99 -3.60 -5.99
C GLN A 145 -11.50 -4.37 -7.22
N ILE A 146 -12.42 -5.06 -7.90
CA ILE A 146 -12.15 -5.71 -9.18
C ILE A 146 -13.08 -5.05 -10.19
N SER A 147 -12.49 -4.41 -11.21
CA SER A 147 -13.26 -3.75 -12.26
C SER A 147 -14.01 -4.75 -13.13
N ALA A 148 -14.95 -4.27 -13.96
CA ALA A 148 -15.65 -5.11 -14.93
C ALA A 148 -14.69 -5.78 -15.94
N GLN A 149 -13.51 -5.20 -16.15
CA GLN A 149 -12.45 -5.74 -17.01
C GLN A 149 -11.51 -6.71 -16.29
N GLY A 150 -11.74 -7.02 -15.00
CA GLY A 150 -10.88 -7.93 -14.24
C GLY A 150 -9.69 -7.25 -13.52
N THR A 151 -9.46 -5.95 -13.75
CA THR A 151 -8.35 -5.24 -13.07
C THR A 151 -8.59 -5.12 -11.57
N ILE A 152 -7.65 -5.64 -10.78
CA ILE A 152 -7.61 -5.51 -9.32
C ILE A 152 -7.07 -4.13 -8.94
N SER A 153 -7.74 -3.42 -8.04
CA SER A 153 -7.24 -2.18 -7.46
C SER A 153 -7.33 -2.20 -5.94
N MET A 154 -6.20 -1.92 -5.28
CA MET A 154 -6.08 -1.76 -3.83
C MET A 154 -5.75 -0.30 -3.51
N HIS A 155 -6.56 0.28 -2.64
CA HIS A 155 -6.40 1.64 -2.19
C HIS A 155 -5.07 1.87 -1.44
N LYS A 156 -4.46 3.04 -1.57
CA LYS A 156 -3.11 3.31 -1.02
C LYS A 156 -3.02 3.17 0.50
N LEU A 157 -4.08 3.49 1.24
CA LEU A 157 -4.12 3.25 2.69
C LEU A 157 -4.06 1.76 3.05
N LEU A 158 -4.68 0.90 2.22
CA LEU A 158 -4.63 -0.55 2.41
C LEU A 158 -3.27 -1.14 2.03
N GLN A 159 -2.61 -0.58 1.01
CA GLN A 159 -1.20 -0.93 0.73
C GLN A 159 -0.30 -0.57 1.92
N GLN A 160 -0.57 0.56 2.58
CA GLN A 160 0.14 0.91 3.80
C GLN A 160 -0.09 -0.13 4.90
N VAL A 161 -1.34 -0.60 5.07
CA VAL A 161 -1.68 -1.66 6.06
C VAL A 161 -0.84 -2.90 5.79
N ALA A 162 -0.70 -3.28 4.52
CA ALA A 162 0.14 -4.41 4.13
C ALA A 162 1.61 -4.20 4.50
N ARG A 163 2.17 -3.01 4.24
CA ARG A 163 3.57 -2.71 4.56
C ARG A 163 3.86 -2.84 6.06
N GLU A 164 3.00 -2.28 6.91
CA GLU A 164 3.15 -2.44 8.36
C GLU A 164 2.95 -3.88 8.81
N ALA A 165 1.98 -4.58 8.22
CA ALA A 165 1.75 -5.98 8.52
C ALA A 165 2.96 -6.87 8.18
N VAL A 166 3.71 -6.57 7.12
CA VAL A 166 4.98 -7.24 6.80
C VAL A 166 6.05 -6.90 7.85
N GLN A 167 6.17 -5.64 8.24
CA GLN A 167 7.19 -5.21 9.22
C GLN A 167 7.00 -5.79 10.62
N ILE A 168 5.75 -6.04 11.04
CA ILE A 168 5.45 -6.65 12.34
C ILE A 168 5.79 -8.15 12.37
N GLN A 169 5.90 -8.81 11.21
CA GLN A 169 6.31 -10.21 11.17
C GLN A 169 7.77 -10.38 11.61
N GLU A 170 8.01 -11.45 12.35
CA GLU A 170 9.36 -11.93 12.69
C GLU A 170 10.23 -11.98 11.43
N PRO A 171 11.40 -11.31 11.40
CA PRO A 171 12.22 -11.21 10.20
C PRO A 171 12.54 -12.54 9.52
N THR A 172 12.76 -13.60 10.31
CA THR A 172 13.08 -14.94 9.81
C THR A 172 11.89 -15.68 9.20
N LYS A 173 10.65 -15.25 9.50
CA LYS A 173 9.40 -15.84 8.98
C LYS A 173 8.80 -15.04 7.84
N ARG A 174 9.39 -13.91 7.47
CA ARG A 174 8.90 -13.07 6.38
C ARG A 174 9.06 -13.80 5.05
N GLN A 175 7.94 -13.99 4.36
CA GLN A 175 7.91 -14.48 2.99
C GLN A 175 8.00 -13.33 1.97
N ILE A 176 7.75 -12.09 2.41
CA ILE A 176 7.85 -10.88 1.59
C ILE A 176 8.85 -9.93 2.27
N LEU A 177 9.84 -9.47 1.51
CA LEU A 177 10.82 -8.49 1.96
C LEU A 177 10.54 -7.15 1.29
N ILE A 178 10.32 -6.11 2.10
CA ILE A 178 10.06 -4.74 1.64
C ILE A 178 11.02 -3.72 2.24
N ASP A 179 11.74 -4.08 3.30
CA ASP A 179 12.69 -3.22 3.99
C ASP A 179 14.12 -3.50 3.53
N ILE A 180 14.92 -2.44 3.46
CA ILE A 180 16.28 -2.50 2.92
C ILE A 180 17.19 -3.46 3.70
N ASP A 181 17.01 -3.56 5.01
CA ASP A 181 17.88 -4.40 5.86
C ASP A 181 17.59 -5.89 5.65
N GLY A 182 16.30 -6.26 5.59
CA GLY A 182 15.88 -7.62 5.23
C GLY A 182 16.33 -8.00 3.81
N ILE A 183 16.18 -7.08 2.85
CA ILE A 183 16.61 -7.31 1.46
C ILE A 183 18.13 -7.45 1.37
N ARG A 184 18.90 -6.60 2.05
CA ARG A 184 20.36 -6.66 2.07
C ARG A 184 20.84 -7.98 2.68
N SER A 185 20.26 -8.37 3.82
CA SER A 185 20.54 -9.66 4.44
C SER A 185 20.28 -10.81 3.45
N ALA A 186 19.16 -10.77 2.72
CA ALA A 186 18.81 -11.81 1.77
C ALA A 186 19.73 -11.85 0.52
N LEU A 187 20.19 -10.70 0.04
CA LEU A 187 20.95 -10.59 -1.23
C LEU A 187 22.48 -10.64 -1.05
N GLU A 188 23.01 -10.18 0.08
CA GLU A 188 24.46 -10.05 0.33
C GLU A 188 25.03 -11.20 1.18
N THR A 189 24.19 -11.86 1.98
CA THR A 189 24.63 -12.89 2.93
C THR A 189 24.20 -14.31 2.53
N ASP A 190 24.79 -15.32 3.18
CA ASP A 190 24.38 -16.73 3.01
C ASP A 190 23.27 -17.14 4.00
N SER A 191 22.81 -16.25 4.89
CA SER A 191 21.90 -16.58 5.99
C SER A 191 20.41 -16.46 5.66
N VAL A 192 20.03 -16.71 4.40
CA VAL A 192 18.68 -16.44 3.92
C VAL A 192 17.67 -17.42 4.50
N SER A 193 16.51 -16.90 4.92
CA SER A 193 15.32 -17.72 5.17
C SER A 193 14.87 -18.37 3.87
N THR A 194 14.79 -19.71 3.83
CA THR A 194 14.51 -20.48 2.61
C THR A 194 13.17 -20.14 1.94
N ASN A 195 12.27 -19.44 2.64
CA ASN A 195 10.87 -19.30 2.25
C ASN A 195 10.52 -17.89 1.73
N VAL A 196 11.52 -17.12 1.25
CA VAL A 196 11.26 -15.80 0.65
C VAL A 196 10.58 -15.99 -0.70
N MET A 197 9.31 -15.59 -0.78
CA MET A 197 8.50 -15.63 -2.00
C MET A 197 8.56 -14.32 -2.79
N GLY A 198 8.78 -13.19 -2.13
CA GLY A 198 8.73 -11.88 -2.78
C GLY A 198 9.75 -10.88 -2.24
N ILE A 199 10.36 -10.10 -3.13
CA ILE A 199 11.24 -8.97 -2.81
C ILE A 199 10.70 -7.72 -3.52
N SER A 200 10.34 -6.69 -2.75
CA SER A 200 9.88 -5.39 -3.25
C SER A 200 10.87 -4.31 -2.82
N LEU A 201 11.77 -3.94 -3.73
CA LEU A 201 12.89 -3.03 -3.48
C LEU A 201 12.57 -1.63 -4.02
N ASP A 202 12.38 -0.69 -3.10
CA ASP A 202 12.40 0.73 -3.43
C ASP A 202 13.84 1.24 -3.44
N VAL A 203 14.40 1.44 -4.63
CA VAL A 203 15.79 1.82 -4.80
C VAL A 203 16.09 3.22 -4.27
N SER A 204 15.08 4.06 -4.07
CA SER A 204 15.25 5.38 -3.46
C SER A 204 15.45 5.33 -1.94
N THR A 205 15.17 4.18 -1.30
CA THR A 205 15.44 3.96 0.14
C THR A 205 16.86 3.48 0.40
N ILE A 206 17.65 3.27 -0.66
CA ILE A 206 19.00 2.76 -0.60
C ILE A 206 19.96 3.92 -0.26
N PRO A 207 20.57 3.96 0.94
CA PRO A 207 21.53 5.01 1.26
C PRO A 207 22.88 4.82 0.54
N ASN A 208 23.22 3.57 0.16
CA ASN A 208 24.48 3.14 -0.47
C ASN A 208 24.23 1.88 -1.34
N VAL A 209 25.08 1.59 -2.32
CA VAL A 209 24.96 0.44 -3.25
C VAL A 209 24.55 -0.87 -2.56
N VAL A 210 23.48 -1.51 -3.05
CA VAL A 210 23.12 -2.90 -2.71
C VAL A 210 23.82 -3.82 -3.70
N SER A 211 24.61 -4.78 -3.19
CA SER A 211 25.31 -5.75 -4.02
C SER A 211 24.56 -7.06 -4.02
N ILE A 212 24.23 -7.61 -5.19
CA ILE A 212 23.63 -8.94 -5.27
C ILE A 212 24.76 -9.96 -5.37
N ARG A 213 24.92 -10.80 -4.34
CA ARG A 213 25.92 -11.86 -4.38
C ARG A 213 25.58 -12.86 -5.48
N ALA A 214 26.60 -13.35 -6.17
CA ALA A 214 26.43 -14.41 -7.17
C ALA A 214 25.66 -15.60 -6.58
N GLY A 215 24.63 -16.03 -7.29
CA GLY A 215 23.75 -17.13 -6.88
C GLY A 215 22.81 -16.83 -5.71
N ALA A 216 22.71 -15.59 -5.20
CA ALA A 216 21.78 -15.25 -4.11
C ALA A 216 20.33 -15.60 -4.47
N LEU A 217 19.85 -15.14 -5.64
CA LEU A 217 18.50 -15.45 -6.12
C LEU A 217 18.33 -16.95 -6.44
N LYS A 218 19.38 -17.62 -6.94
CA LYS A 218 19.35 -19.08 -7.21
C LYS A 218 19.12 -19.91 -5.95
N ARG A 219 19.47 -19.40 -4.76
CA ARG A 219 19.23 -20.07 -3.47
C ARG A 219 17.81 -19.87 -2.92
N MET A 220 17.08 -18.87 -3.41
CA MET A 220 15.71 -18.57 -2.97
C MET A 220 14.71 -19.38 -3.79
N LEU A 221 14.55 -20.66 -3.44
CA LEU A 221 13.77 -21.62 -4.23
C LEU A 221 12.28 -21.25 -4.35
N ASP A 222 11.74 -20.54 -3.36
CA ASP A 222 10.35 -20.11 -3.35
C ASP A 222 10.13 -18.72 -3.98
N LEU A 223 11.20 -18.04 -4.43
CA LEU A 223 11.11 -16.68 -4.95
C LEU A 223 10.32 -16.65 -6.26
N ARG A 224 9.21 -15.92 -6.25
CA ARG A 224 8.29 -15.74 -7.38
C ARG A 224 8.14 -14.29 -7.82
N PHE A 225 8.33 -13.36 -6.90
CA PHE A 225 8.11 -11.93 -7.14
C PHE A 225 9.37 -11.14 -6.85
N LEU A 226 9.84 -10.39 -7.84
CA LEU A 226 10.88 -9.39 -7.68
C LEU A 226 10.39 -8.10 -8.31
N SER A 227 10.22 -7.06 -7.49
CA SER A 227 9.86 -5.71 -7.91
C SER A 227 10.97 -4.75 -7.52
N VAL A 228 11.46 -3.99 -8.49
CA VAL A 228 12.48 -2.95 -8.29
C VAL A 228 11.90 -1.66 -8.84
N TYR A 229 11.72 -0.67 -7.97
CA TYR A 229 11.04 0.59 -8.30
C TYR A 229 11.66 1.76 -7.54
N GLU A 230 11.35 2.97 -7.95
CA GLU A 230 11.88 4.20 -7.34
C GLU A 230 10.71 5.10 -6.93
N THR A 231 10.55 5.37 -5.63
CA THR A 231 9.49 6.29 -5.15
C THR A 231 9.94 7.74 -5.05
N ARG A 232 11.24 8.00 -4.90
CA ARG A 232 11.84 9.34 -4.86
C ARG A 232 12.94 9.42 -5.91
N ARG A 233 12.86 10.42 -6.80
CA ARG A 233 13.91 10.69 -7.78
C ARG A 233 15.11 11.28 -7.07
N ASP A 234 16.10 10.46 -6.75
CA ASP A 234 17.41 10.91 -6.29
C ASP A 234 18.46 10.44 -7.29
N VAL A 235 19.28 11.35 -7.81
CA VAL A 235 20.00 11.17 -9.09
C VAL A 235 21.18 10.18 -9.00
N ASN A 236 21.42 9.56 -7.85
CA ASN A 236 22.63 8.78 -7.54
C ASN A 236 22.38 7.29 -7.23
N VAL A 237 21.21 6.75 -7.52
CA VAL A 237 20.88 5.35 -7.22
C VAL A 237 21.52 4.38 -8.23
N ARG A 238 22.29 3.39 -7.76
CA ARG A 238 22.92 2.36 -8.59
C ARG A 238 22.72 0.97 -8.00
N VAL A 239 22.16 0.04 -8.78
CA VAL A 239 22.05 -1.40 -8.46
C VAL A 239 23.03 -2.14 -9.37
N ASN A 240 23.90 -2.97 -8.80
CA ASN A 240 24.91 -3.71 -9.58
C ASN A 240 24.53 -5.20 -9.64
N VAL A 241 24.29 -5.70 -10.85
CA VAL A 241 24.00 -7.11 -11.12
C VAL A 241 25.25 -7.69 -11.78
N PRO A 242 25.90 -8.71 -11.19
CA PRO A 242 27.07 -9.32 -11.83
C PRO A 242 26.67 -10.02 -13.14
N GLU A 243 27.51 -9.88 -14.17
CA GLU A 243 27.44 -10.71 -15.38
C GLU A 243 28.02 -12.10 -15.04
N ASP A 244 27.33 -13.16 -15.47
CA ASP A 244 27.73 -14.56 -15.31
C ASP A 244 29.06 -14.87 -16.04
#